data_AF-A0A1C6PIM6-F1
#
_entry.id   AF-A0A1C6PIM6-F1
#
_cell.length_a   1.000
_cell.length_b   1.000
_cell.length_c   1.000
_cell.angle_alpha   90.00
_cell.angle_beta   90.00
_cell.angle_gamma   90.00
#
_symmetry.space_group_name_H-M   'P 1'
#
loop_
_entity.id
_entity.type
_entity.pdbx_description
1 polymer ?
#
loop_
_entity_poly.entity_id
_entity_poly.type
_entity_poly.pdbx_seq_one_letter_code
_entity_poly.pdbx_strand_id
1 'polypeptide(L)'
;MPDSLWENFQTVAPEPPVRAQGGGRRRCDDRAVLAAIIFVATRGCTWRKLPPVFGASWQRVHRRFTDWSTARVWAKLHRVVLDRLGRSGKLDWSRCVIDSASVRVVKGGP
;
A
#
# COMPACT_ATOMS: atom_id res chain seq x y z
N MET A 1 10.68 -0.16 -6.98
CA MET A 1 9.28 -0.62 -7.18
C MET A 1 8.96 -0.50 -8.66
N PRO A 2 8.48 -1.57 -9.33
CA PRO A 2 8.17 -1.53 -10.76
C PRO A 2 7.01 -0.56 -11.06
N ASP A 3 7.11 0.19 -12.16
CA ASP A 3 6.11 1.20 -12.56
C ASP A 3 4.73 0.59 -12.83
N SER A 4 4.67 -0.64 -13.37
CA SER A 4 3.41 -1.35 -13.63
C SER A 4 2.57 -1.59 -12.38
N LEU A 5 3.21 -1.84 -11.23
CA LEU A 5 2.49 -1.97 -9.96
C LEU A 5 1.96 -0.61 -9.49
N TRP A 6 2.66 0.48 -9.80
CA TRP A 6 2.23 1.84 -9.46
C TRP A 6 1.03 2.25 -10.31
N GLU A 7 1.02 1.89 -11.58
CA GLU A 7 -0.13 2.07 -12.47
C GLU A 7 -1.36 1.30 -11.97
N ASN A 8 -1.20 0.02 -11.60
CA ASN A 8 -2.29 -0.77 -11.03
C ASN A 8 -2.78 -0.23 -9.69
N PHE A 9 -1.87 0.33 -8.88
CA PHE A 9 -2.25 0.97 -7.63
C PHE A 9 -3.09 2.23 -7.88
N GLN A 10 -2.73 3.05 -8.86
CA GLN A 10 -3.46 4.28 -9.18
C GLN A 10 -4.91 4.04 -9.59
N THR A 11 -5.25 2.87 -10.14
CA THR A 11 -6.64 2.56 -10.51
C THR A 11 -7.53 2.23 -9.31
N VAL A 12 -6.93 1.83 -8.18
CA VAL A 12 -7.65 1.40 -6.96
C VAL A 12 -7.41 2.31 -5.76
N ALA A 13 -6.44 3.22 -5.86
CA ALA A 13 -6.13 4.19 -4.84
C ALA A 13 -7.37 5.06 -4.56
N PRO A 14 -7.72 5.27 -3.28
CA PRO A 14 -8.87 6.08 -2.93
C PRO A 14 -8.60 7.53 -3.35
N GLU A 15 -9.65 8.21 -3.82
CA GLU A 15 -9.55 9.60 -4.21
C GLU A 15 -8.95 10.40 -3.04
N PRO A 16 -7.85 11.14 -3.26
CA PRO A 16 -7.22 11.92 -2.22
C PRO A 16 -8.22 12.90 -1.59
N PRO A 17 -8.46 12.89 -0.26
CA PRO A 17 -9.49 13.74 0.34
C PRO A 17 -9.17 15.22 0.11
N VAL A 18 -10.01 15.93 -0.64
CA VAL A 18 -9.79 17.32 -1.02
C VAL A 18 -9.55 18.15 0.25
N ARG A 19 -8.35 18.73 0.39
CA ARG A 19 -8.12 19.66 1.49
C ARG A 19 -8.85 20.96 1.14
N ALA A 20 -9.63 21.49 2.07
CA ALA A 20 -10.32 22.78 1.91
C ALA A 20 -9.37 23.94 1.52
N GLN A 21 -8.07 23.81 1.78
CA GLN A 21 -7.04 24.83 1.52
C GLN A 21 -6.27 24.68 0.20
N GLY A 22 -6.74 23.87 -0.77
CA GLY A 22 -6.24 23.96 -2.16
C GLY A 22 -4.74 23.69 -2.37
N GLY A 23 -4.07 22.95 -1.48
CA GLY A 23 -2.64 22.67 -1.58
C GLY A 23 -2.33 21.36 -2.30
N GLY A 24 -1.93 21.45 -3.58
CA GLY A 24 -1.49 20.32 -4.39
C GLY A 24 -0.02 19.94 -4.16
N ARG A 25 0.23 18.69 -3.72
CA ARG A 25 1.17 17.71 -4.28
C ARG A 25 1.07 16.42 -3.44
N ARG A 26 0.14 15.52 -3.80
CA ARG A 26 -0.06 14.23 -3.10
C ARG A 26 0.58 13.02 -3.78
N ARG A 27 0.81 13.07 -5.10
CA ARG A 27 1.14 11.89 -5.90
C ARG A 27 2.54 11.32 -5.66
N CYS A 28 3.53 12.17 -5.37
CA CYS A 28 4.89 11.71 -5.05
C CYS A 28 4.95 11.00 -3.68
N ASP A 29 4.16 11.47 -2.71
CA ASP A 29 4.08 10.86 -1.37
C ASP A 29 3.46 9.46 -1.42
N ASP A 30 2.37 9.26 -2.17
CA ASP A 30 1.69 7.96 -2.21
C ASP A 30 2.56 6.86 -2.85
N ARG A 31 3.39 7.19 -3.85
CA ARG A 31 4.34 6.24 -4.45
C ARG A 31 5.44 5.84 -3.47
N ALA A 32 6.00 6.81 -2.77
CA ALA A 32 6.98 6.61 -1.71
C ALA A 32 6.42 5.75 -0.57
N VAL A 33 5.19 6.06 -0.14
CA VAL A 33 4.49 5.33 0.92
C VAL A 33 4.18 3.90 0.49
N LEU A 34 3.71 3.67 -0.73
CA LEU A 34 3.48 2.32 -1.25
C LEU A 34 4.79 1.52 -1.29
N ALA A 35 5.87 2.11 -1.78
CA ALA A 35 7.18 1.47 -1.81
C ALA A 35 7.67 1.11 -0.39
N ALA A 36 7.46 2.00 0.59
CA ALA A 36 7.78 1.76 1.99
C ALA A 36 6.94 0.63 2.61
N ILE A 37 5.63 0.57 2.34
CA ILE A 37 4.74 -0.51 2.80
C ILE A 37 5.21 -1.86 2.24
N ILE A 38 5.49 -1.91 0.93
CA ILE A 38 6.00 -3.12 0.29
C ILE A 38 7.33 -3.54 0.90
N PHE A 39 8.25 -2.60 1.14
CA PHE A 39 9.52 -2.90 1.78
C PHE A 39 9.34 -3.52 3.17
N VAL A 40 8.47 -2.92 4.00
CA VAL A 40 8.16 -3.42 5.35
C VAL A 40 7.55 -4.82 5.28
N ALA A 41 6.60 -5.05 4.37
CA ALA A 41 5.96 -6.35 4.18
C ALA A 41 6.94 -7.42 3.68
N THR A 42 7.82 -7.09 2.72
CA THR A 42 8.78 -8.05 2.16
C THR A 42 9.94 -8.35 3.09
N ARG A 43 10.41 -7.36 3.87
CA ARG A 43 11.55 -7.52 4.79
C ARG A 43 11.15 -8.00 6.19
N GLY A 44 9.85 -8.00 6.51
CA GLY A 44 9.34 -8.36 7.84
C GLY A 44 9.86 -7.45 8.96
N CYS A 45 10.23 -6.20 8.65
CA CYS A 45 10.76 -5.26 9.65
C CYS A 45 9.63 -4.46 10.31
N THR A 46 9.90 -3.87 11.47
CA THR A 46 8.92 -2.96 12.09
C THR A 46 8.87 -1.64 11.34
N TRP A 47 7.71 -0.97 11.35
CA TRP A 47 7.54 0.36 10.74
C TRP A 47 8.61 1.36 11.20
N ARG A 48 9.02 1.30 12.48
CA ARG A 48 10.08 2.14 13.07
C ARG A 48 11.46 1.95 12.43
N LYS A 49 11.73 0.78 11.85
CA LYS A 49 12.98 0.48 11.13
C LYS A 49 12.91 0.85 9.65
N LEU A 50 11.89 1.58 9.21
CA LEU A 50 11.78 2.05 7.84
C LEU A 50 12.98 2.97 7.50
N PRO A 51 13.78 2.65 6.47
CA PRO A 51 14.88 3.50 6.05
C PRO A 51 14.41 4.89 5.61
N PRO A 52 15.17 5.96 5.89
CA PRO A 52 14.80 7.33 5.51
C PRO A 52 14.80 7.57 3.98
N VAL A 53 15.39 6.66 3.19
CA VAL A 53 15.47 6.73 1.72
C VAL A 53 14.12 6.84 1.02
N PHE A 54 13.03 6.41 1.67
CA PHE A 54 11.69 6.50 1.11
C PHE A 54 11.12 7.93 1.15
N GLY A 55 11.73 8.87 1.87
CA GLY A 55 11.25 10.25 1.96
C GLY A 55 9.91 10.42 2.70
N ALA A 56 9.40 9.36 3.32
CA ALA A 56 8.19 9.35 4.12
C ALA A 56 8.50 8.88 5.54
N SER A 57 7.94 9.57 6.55
CA SER A 57 8.07 9.14 7.94
C SER A 57 7.26 7.87 8.20
N TRP A 58 7.74 7.00 9.09
CA TRP A 58 7.05 5.74 9.40
C TRP A 58 5.62 5.95 9.89
N GLN A 59 5.33 7.05 10.60
CA GLN A 59 3.97 7.39 11.04
C GLN A 59 3.07 7.68 9.85
N ARG A 60 3.58 8.38 8.83
CA ARG A 60 2.83 8.70 7.61
C ARG A 60 2.52 7.41 6.84
N VAL A 61 3.51 6.53 6.73
CA VAL A 61 3.38 5.23 6.06
C VAL A 61 2.34 4.37 6.77
N HIS A 62 2.44 4.23 8.09
CA HIS A 62 1.50 3.44 8.90
C HIS A 62 0.06 3.98 8.81
N ARG A 63 -0.13 5.30 8.95
CA ARG A 63 -1.46 5.92 8.80
C ARG A 63 -2.07 5.61 7.43
N ARG A 64 -1.27 5.76 6.37
CA ARG A 64 -1.74 5.51 5.00
C ARG A 64 -2.05 4.03 4.77
N PHE A 65 -1.26 3.13 5.35
CA PHE A 65 -1.55 1.70 5.35
C PHE A 65 -2.91 1.41 6.00
N THR A 66 -3.21 2.00 7.15
CA THR A 66 -4.52 1.90 7.80
C THR A 66 -5.64 2.47 6.93
N ASP A 67 -5.47 3.68 6.39
CA ASP A 67 -6.48 4.32 5.51
C ASP A 67 -6.80 3.43 4.29
N TRP A 68 -5.77 2.89 3.64
CA TRP A 68 -5.90 2.03 2.47
C TRP A 68 -6.49 0.65 2.81
N SER A 69 -6.21 0.14 4.01
CA SER A 69 -6.80 -1.11 4.48
C SER A 69 -8.29 -0.94 4.72
N THR A 70 -8.71 0.15 5.36
CA THR A 70 -10.13 0.51 5.55
C THR A 70 -10.84 0.70 4.21
N ALA A 71 -10.19 1.34 3.24
CA ALA A 71 -10.72 1.53 1.88
C ALA A 71 -10.67 0.26 0.98
N ARG A 72 -10.23 -0.88 1.54
CA ARG A 72 -10.06 -2.18 0.86
C ARG A 72 -9.17 -2.10 -0.39
N VAL A 73 -8.18 -1.22 -0.39
CA VAL A 73 -7.29 -0.98 -1.54
C VAL A 73 -6.52 -2.24 -1.90
N TRP A 74 -6.05 -2.99 -0.90
CA TRP A 74 -5.30 -4.24 -1.12
C TRP A 74 -6.14 -5.30 -1.83
N ALA A 75 -7.40 -5.46 -1.44
CA ALA A 75 -8.32 -6.39 -2.07
C ALA A 75 -8.64 -5.98 -3.52
N LYS A 76 -8.85 -4.67 -3.76
CA LYS A 76 -9.06 -4.12 -5.11
C LYS A 76 -7.81 -4.29 -5.98
N LEU A 77 -6.62 -4.02 -5.44
CA LEU A 77 -5.35 -4.18 -6.13
C LEU A 77 -5.13 -5.63 -6.53
N HIS A 78 -5.38 -6.57 -5.60
CA HIS A 78 -5.29 -8.00 -5.88
C HIS A 78 -6.23 -8.40 -7.03
N ARG A 79 -7.46 -7.88 -7.05
CA ARG A 79 -8.40 -8.13 -8.15
C ARG A 79 -7.92 -7.56 -9.49
N VAL A 80 -7.37 -6.34 -9.52
CA VAL A 80 -6.83 -5.73 -10.75
C VAL A 80 -5.63 -6.52 -11.28
N VAL A 81 -4.75 -6.95 -10.39
CA VAL A 81 -3.60 -7.79 -10.75
C VAL A 81 -4.10 -9.13 -11.28
N LEU A 82 -5.03 -9.81 -10.59
CA LEU A 82 -5.63 -11.06 -11.06
C LEU A 82 -6.35 -10.92 -12.40
N ASP A 83 -7.07 -9.82 -12.65
CA ASP A 83 -7.77 -9.58 -13.93
C ASP A 83 -6.77 -9.36 -15.08
N ARG A 84 -5.66 -8.65 -14.82
CA ARG A 84 -4.56 -8.54 -15.79
C ARG A 84 -3.83 -9.86 -15.98
N LEU A 85 -3.66 -10.68 -14.94
CA LEU A 85 -3.01 -11.98 -14.99
C LEU A 85 -3.89 -13.03 -15.70
N GLY A 86 -5.20 -13.03 -15.46
CA GLY A 86 -6.15 -13.85 -16.21
C GLY A 86 -6.13 -13.55 -17.71
N ARG A 87 -5.73 -12.32 -18.09
CA ARG A 87 -5.48 -11.92 -19.48
C ARG A 87 -4.06 -12.16 -20.00
N SER A 88 -3.05 -12.37 -19.14
CA SER A 88 -1.63 -12.37 -19.55
C SER A 88 -0.78 -13.55 -19.07
N GLY A 89 -1.32 -14.46 -18.25
CA GLY A 89 -0.72 -15.75 -17.92
C GLY A 89 0.67 -15.70 -17.24
N LYS A 90 1.09 -14.58 -16.63
CA LYS A 90 2.44 -14.46 -16.05
C LYS A 90 2.54 -13.72 -14.70
N LEU A 91 2.84 -14.53 -13.69
CA LEU A 91 3.60 -14.28 -12.46
C LEU A 91 2.91 -13.76 -11.18
N ASP A 92 3.45 -14.31 -10.10
CA ASP A 92 2.88 -14.64 -8.80
C ASP A 92 3.29 -13.60 -7.74
N TRP A 93 2.49 -12.53 -7.58
CA TRP A 93 2.56 -11.62 -6.42
C TRP A 93 1.63 -12.07 -5.28
N SER A 94 0.73 -13.00 -5.56
CA SER A 94 -0.17 -13.66 -4.61
C SER A 94 0.57 -14.32 -3.44
N ARG A 95 1.76 -14.89 -3.69
CA ARG A 95 2.57 -15.54 -2.63
C ARG A 95 3.27 -14.58 -1.66
N CYS A 96 3.59 -13.35 -2.05
CA CYS A 96 4.42 -12.46 -1.21
C CYS A 96 3.64 -11.42 -0.38
N VAL A 97 2.42 -11.05 -0.77
CA VAL A 97 1.71 -9.90 -0.15
C VAL A 97 0.64 -10.35 0.85
N ILE A 98 0.08 -11.55 0.69
CA ILE A 98 -1.08 -11.99 1.49
C ILE A 98 -0.67 -12.54 2.87
N ASP A 99 0.56 -13.02 3.05
CA ASP A 99 0.98 -13.57 4.35
C ASP A 99 1.15 -12.51 5.45
N SER A 100 1.41 -11.24 5.09
CA SER A 100 1.60 -10.15 6.05
C SER A 100 0.33 -9.40 6.48
N ALA A 101 -0.81 -9.61 5.81
CA ALA A 101 -2.09 -8.97 6.20
C ALA A 101 -2.81 -9.73 7.34
N SER A 102 -2.27 -10.87 7.77
CA SER A 102 -2.84 -11.73 8.82
C SER A 102 -2.26 -11.49 10.22
N VAL A 103 -1.66 -10.32 10.49
CA VAL A 103 -1.27 -9.95 11.86
C VAL A 103 -2.49 -9.38 12.61
N ARG A 104 -3.26 -10.31 13.17
CA ARG A 104 -4.10 -10.23 14.38
C ARG A 104 -4.76 -8.88 14.73
N VAL A 105 -6.09 -8.89 14.65
CA VAL A 105 -6.95 -8.36 15.71
C VAL A 105 -6.54 -9.02 17.04
N VAL A 106 -6.08 -8.22 18.01
CA VAL A 106 -6.15 -8.60 19.43
C VAL A 106 -6.96 -7.54 20.15
N LYS A 107 -8.20 -7.94 20.43
CA LYS A 107 -9.16 -7.49 21.44
C LYS A 107 -8.56 -6.57 22.51
N GLY A 108 -9.09 -5.36 22.60
CA GLY A 108 -8.93 -4.45 23.74
C GLY A 108 -10.25 -3.74 23.99
N GLY A 109 -11.21 -4.46 24.59
CA GLY A 109 -12.38 -3.85 25.22
C GLY A 109 -12.14 -3.81 26.73
N PRO A 110 -12.50 -2.71 27.42
CA PRO A 110 -12.63 -2.72 28.87
C PRO A 110 -13.80 -3.61 29.33
#